data_AF-A0AB39BW71-F1
#
_entry.id   AF-A0AB39BW71-F1
#
_cell.length_a   1.000
_cell.length_b   1.000
_cell.length_c   1.000
_cell.angle_alpha   90.00
_cell.angle_beta   90.00
_cell.angle_gamma   90.00
#
_symmetry.space_group_name_H-M   'P 1'
#
loop_
_entity.id
_entity.type
_entity.pdbx_description
1 polymer ?
#
loop_
_entity_poly.entity_id
_entity_poly.type
_entity_poly.pdbx_seq_one_letter_code
_entity_poly.pdbx_strand_id
1 'polypeptide(L)'
;MDKFYDQHLNNDELEEFLDEVEETIEGLERMNALNYLSPLQKSAYEEVSKVELDKINGYVEPNVPSFEICAKRLKVSESKFKDLIYEVQEELEKLLRKTT
;
A
#
# COMPACT_ATOMS: atom_id res chain seq x y z
N MET A 1 -39.14 -25.11 29.81
CA MET A 1 -37.93 -25.05 28.96
C MET A 1 -38.18 -23.95 27.97
N ASP A 2 -37.48 -22.83 28.05
CA ASP A 2 -37.48 -21.89 26.94
C ASP A 2 -36.14 -21.16 26.87
N LYS A 3 -35.42 -21.53 25.81
CA LYS A 3 -34.42 -20.75 25.08
C LYS A 3 -33.24 -20.20 25.87
N PHE A 4 -32.52 -21.11 26.52
CA PHE A 4 -31.05 -21.05 26.45
C PHE A 4 -30.66 -21.56 25.07
N TYR A 5 -30.40 -20.67 24.12
CA TYR A 5 -29.55 -20.85 22.93
C TYR A 5 -29.85 -19.70 21.97
N ASP A 6 -29.10 -18.61 22.11
CA ASP A 6 -28.43 -17.96 20.98
C ASP A 6 -27.41 -16.93 21.51
N GLN A 7 -26.33 -17.43 22.12
CA GLN A 7 -25.10 -16.67 22.36
C GLN A 7 -23.98 -17.15 21.43
N HIS A 8 -24.34 -17.77 20.31
CA HIS A 8 -23.39 -18.23 19.29
C HIS A 8 -23.43 -17.41 18.01
N LEU A 9 -24.10 -16.24 18.03
CA LEU A 9 -23.64 -15.20 17.13
C LEU A 9 -22.24 -14.77 17.59
N ASN A 10 -21.30 -15.01 16.68
CA ASN A 10 -20.32 -14.01 16.29
C ASN A 10 -19.01 -13.98 17.06
N ASN A 11 -18.36 -15.12 17.31
CA ASN A 11 -16.90 -15.06 17.44
C ASN A 11 -16.27 -14.90 16.05
N ASP A 12 -16.68 -15.70 15.07
CA ASP A 12 -16.18 -15.61 13.70
C ASP A 12 -16.54 -14.28 13.03
N GLU A 13 -17.78 -13.80 13.18
CA GLU A 13 -18.19 -12.48 12.63
C GLU A 13 -17.55 -11.30 13.41
N LEU A 14 -17.14 -11.50 14.67
CA LEU A 14 -16.41 -10.48 15.43
C LEU A 14 -14.93 -10.43 15.04
N GLU A 15 -14.31 -11.59 14.79
CA GLU A 15 -12.95 -11.69 14.29
C GLU A 15 -12.85 -11.08 12.88
N GLU A 16 -13.78 -11.42 11.98
CA GLU A 16 -13.88 -10.80 10.64
C GLU A 16 -14.07 -9.28 10.72
N PHE A 17 -14.92 -8.79 11.62
CA PHE A 17 -15.09 -7.35 11.82
C PHE A 17 -13.82 -6.67 12.37
N LEU A 18 -13.11 -7.32 13.29
CA LEU A 18 -11.87 -6.77 13.86
C LEU A 18 -10.76 -6.71 12.81
N ASP A 19 -10.65 -7.74 11.96
CA ASP A 19 -9.73 -7.76 10.82
C ASP A 19 -10.05 -6.61 9.83
N GLU A 20 -11.33 -6.41 9.48
CA GLU A 20 -11.74 -5.29 8.61
C GLU A 20 -11.41 -3.91 9.21
N VAL A 21 -11.60 -3.76 10.53
CA VAL A 21 -11.27 -2.52 11.23
C VAL A 21 -9.76 -2.29 11.26
N GLU A 22 -8.96 -3.33 11.51
CA GLU A 22 -7.50 -3.26 11.51
C GLU A 22 -6.96 -2.91 10.12
N GLU A 23 -7.46 -3.57 9.06
CA GLU A 23 -7.14 -3.23 7.67
C GLU A 23 -7.48 -1.76 7.33
N THR A 24 -8.62 -1.27 7.83
CA THR A 24 -9.03 0.12 7.64
C THR A 24 -8.08 1.09 8.35
N ILE A 25 -7.70 0.79 9.60
CA ILE A 25 -6.76 1.60 10.38
C ILE A 25 -5.40 1.62 9.69
N GLU A 26 -4.87 0.47 9.30
CA GLU A 26 -3.61 0.39 8.55
C GLU A 26 -3.66 1.19 7.25
N GLY A 27 -4.78 1.13 6.53
CA GLY A 27 -5.02 1.91 5.31
C GLY A 27 -4.93 3.42 5.57
N LEU A 28 -5.56 3.90 6.66
CA LEU A 28 -5.53 5.30 7.07
C LEU A 28 -4.14 5.74 7.54
N GLU A 29 -3.43 4.89 8.29
CA GLU A 29 -2.06 5.17 8.74
C GLU A 29 -1.09 5.27 7.57
N ARG A 30 -1.20 4.37 6.58
CA ARG A 30 -0.42 4.45 5.33
C ARG A 30 -0.74 5.73 4.57
N MET A 31 -2.02 6.07 4.41
CA MET A 31 -2.41 7.34 3.76
C MET A 31 -1.85 8.56 4.48
N ASN A 32 -1.85 8.54 5.81
CA ASN A 32 -1.27 9.63 6.61
C ASN A 32 0.26 9.68 6.44
N ALA A 33 0.94 8.54 6.48
CA ALA A 33 2.39 8.44 6.29
C ALA A 33 2.83 8.97 4.91
N LEU A 34 2.06 8.73 3.85
CA LEU A 34 2.33 9.25 2.52
C LEU A 34 2.35 10.79 2.44
N ASN A 35 1.69 11.50 3.37
CA ASN A 35 1.71 12.97 3.41
C ASN A 35 3.05 13.55 3.92
N TYR A 36 3.89 12.72 4.57
CA TYR A 36 5.20 13.14 5.06
C TYR A 36 6.33 12.90 4.05
N LEU A 37 6.04 12.20 2.95
CA LEU A 37 7.00 11.99 1.86
C LEU A 37 7.21 13.29 1.07
N SER A 38 8.42 13.45 0.52
CA SER A 38 8.67 14.53 -0.43
C SER A 38 7.84 14.37 -1.72
N PRO A 39 7.58 15.45 -2.47
CA PRO A 39 6.79 15.36 -3.71
C PRO A 39 7.34 14.35 -4.74
N LEU A 40 8.67 14.23 -4.82
CA LEU A 40 9.31 13.28 -5.74
C LEU A 40 9.14 11.83 -5.28
N GLN A 41 9.29 11.59 -3.97
CA GLN A 41 9.06 10.28 -3.35
C GLN A 41 7.61 9.82 -3.49
N LYS A 42 6.65 10.73 -3.25
CA LYS A 42 5.24 10.46 -3.46
C LYS A 42 4.94 10.14 -4.94
N SER A 43 5.50 10.92 -5.86
CA SER A 43 5.37 10.66 -7.30
C SER A 43 5.96 9.30 -7.70
N ALA A 44 7.11 8.92 -7.13
CA ALA A 44 7.73 7.62 -7.38
C ALA A 44 6.85 6.47 -6.91
N TYR A 45 6.32 6.56 -5.68
CA TYR A 45 5.42 5.56 -5.11
C TYR A 45 4.13 5.40 -5.92
N GLU A 46 3.48 6.52 -6.27
CA GLU A 46 2.26 6.51 -7.09
C GLU A 46 2.49 5.94 -8.50
N GLU A 47 3.65 6.20 -9.09
CA GLU A 47 3.96 5.72 -10.44
C GLU A 47 4.11 4.19 -10.49
N VAL A 48 4.64 3.56 -9.43
CA VAL A 48 4.68 2.09 -9.32
C VAL A 48 3.26 1.52 -9.43
N SER A 49 2.33 2.02 -8.61
CA SER A 49 0.94 1.55 -8.63
C SER A 49 0.27 1.76 -9.99
N LYS A 50 0.53 2.90 -10.65
CA LYS A 50 0.00 3.17 -11.99
C LYS A 50 0.55 2.18 -13.03
N VAL A 51 1.85 1.91 -13.02
CA VAL A 51 2.46 0.98 -13.97
C VAL A 51 1.98 -0.46 -13.75
N GLU A 52 1.80 -0.89 -12.50
CA GLU A 52 1.21 -2.21 -12.22
C GLU A 52 -0.24 -2.32 -12.70
N LEU A 53 -1.06 -1.28 -12.48
CA LEU A 53 -2.42 -1.23 -13.03
C LEU A 53 -2.42 -1.23 -14.57
N ASP A 54 -1.51 -0.48 -15.20
CA ASP A 54 -1.37 -0.45 -16.65
C ASP A 54 -1.02 -1.83 -17.23
N LYS A 55 -0.21 -2.63 -16.50
CA LYS A 55 0.11 -4.01 -16.86
C LYS A 55 -1.10 -4.92 -16.78
N ILE A 56 -1.87 -4.84 -15.68
CA ILE A 56 -3.09 -5.62 -15.49
C ILE A 56 -4.10 -5.31 -16.61
N ASN A 57 -4.22 -4.03 -16.98
CA ASN A 57 -5.13 -3.58 -18.02
C ASN A 57 -4.60 -3.79 -19.45
N GLY A 58 -3.38 -4.31 -19.62
CA GLY A 58 -2.77 -4.60 -20.92
C GLY A 58 -2.27 -3.37 -21.69
N TYR A 59 -2.17 -2.20 -21.05
CA TYR A 59 -1.57 -0.99 -21.63
C TYR A 59 -0.04 -1.04 -21.64
N VAL A 60 0.53 -1.87 -20.77
CA VAL A 60 1.98 -2.11 -20.65
C VAL A 60 2.21 -3.62 -20.73
N GLU A 61 3.27 -4.03 -21.43
CA GLU A 61 3.68 -5.43 -21.48
C GLU A 61 4.04 -5.95 -20.08
N PRO A 62 3.45 -7.08 -19.63
CA PRO A 62 3.68 -7.60 -18.27
C PRO A 62 5.15 -7.90 -17.97
N ASN A 63 5.91 -8.30 -19.01
CA ASN A 63 7.29 -8.75 -18.90
C ASN A 63 8.32 -7.60 -18.82
N VAL A 64 7.91 -6.36 -19.08
CA VAL A 64 8.80 -5.21 -18.98
C VAL A 64 8.95 -4.82 -17.50
N PRO A 65 10.18 -4.66 -16.96
CA PRO A 65 10.36 -4.29 -15.56
C PRO A 65 9.71 -2.95 -15.22
N SER A 66 8.90 -2.92 -14.16
CA SER A 66 8.14 -1.72 -13.78
C SER A 66 9.04 -0.53 -13.45
N PHE A 67 10.18 -0.78 -12.80
CA PHE A 67 11.16 0.24 -12.46
C PHE A 67 11.72 0.97 -13.69
N GLU A 68 11.94 0.27 -14.80
CA GLU A 68 12.42 0.89 -16.04
C GLU A 68 11.38 1.87 -16.59
N ILE A 69 10.11 1.48 -16.57
CA ILE A 69 8.99 2.31 -17.07
C ILE A 69 8.78 3.52 -16.17
N CYS A 70 8.75 3.32 -14.85
CA CYS A 70 8.57 4.40 -13.89
C CYS A 70 9.71 5.43 -13.98
N ALA A 71 10.95 4.97 -14.06
CA ALA A 71 12.12 5.83 -14.21
C ALA A 71 12.05 6.69 -15.48
N LYS A 72 11.65 6.08 -16.61
CA LYS A 72 11.43 6.80 -17.87
C LYS A 72 10.33 7.86 -17.75
N ARG A 73 9.18 7.52 -17.18
CA ARG A 73 8.03 8.43 -17.01
C ARG A 73 8.37 9.63 -16.11
N LEU A 74 9.12 9.39 -15.04
CA LEU A 74 9.59 10.43 -14.11
C LEU A 74 10.88 11.14 -14.55
N LYS A 75 11.44 10.77 -15.71
CA LYS A 75 12.67 11.37 -16.29
C LYS A 75 13.87 11.32 -15.33
N VAL A 76 14.02 10.19 -14.64
CA VAL A 76 15.17 9.88 -13.76
C VAL A 76 15.89 8.63 -14.27
N SER A 77 17.11 8.39 -13.81
CA SER A 77 17.76 7.10 -14.09
C SER A 77 17.09 5.98 -13.31
N GLU A 78 17.12 4.75 -13.83
CA GLU A 78 16.56 3.58 -13.15
C GLU A 78 17.22 3.34 -11.77
N SER A 79 18.53 3.54 -11.67
CA SER A 79 19.24 3.46 -10.37
C SER A 79 18.65 4.46 -9.37
N LYS A 80 18.51 5.73 -9.77
CA LYS A 80 17.96 6.76 -8.89
C LYS A 80 16.50 6.48 -8.51
N PHE A 81 15.73 5.91 -9.42
CA PHE A 81 14.36 5.49 -9.12
C PHE A 81 14.33 4.38 -8.06
N LYS A 82 15.20 3.38 -8.18
CA LYS A 82 15.33 2.31 -7.17
C LYS A 82 15.71 2.88 -5.80
N ASP A 83 16.67 3.80 -5.77
CA ASP A 83 17.07 4.48 -4.53
C ASP A 83 15.88 5.26 -3.92
N LEU A 84 15.11 5.98 -4.74
CA LEU A 84 13.91 6.70 -4.29
C LEU A 84 12.84 5.75 -3.70
N ILE A 85 12.61 4.59 -4.31
CA ILE A 85 11.65 3.60 -3.77
C ILE A 85 12.14 3.02 -2.45
N TYR A 86 13.44 2.75 -2.34
CA TYR A 86 14.03 2.26 -1.11
C TYR A 86 13.90 3.30 0.02
N GLU A 87 14.19 4.57 -0.25
CA GLU A 87 13.99 5.67 0.72
C GLU A 87 12.52 5.80 1.14
N VAL A 88 11.57 5.67 0.19
CA VAL A 88 10.14 5.68 0.49
C VAL A 88 9.78 4.54 1.44
N GLN A 89 10.27 3.33 1.18
CA GLN A 89 10.00 2.17 2.03
C GLN A 89 10.54 2.38 3.44
N GLU A 90 11.78 2.86 3.58
CA GLU A 90 12.36 3.17 4.90
C GLU A 90 11.58 4.24 5.66
N GLU A 91 11.15 5.31 4.99
CA GLU A 91 10.37 6.37 5.64
C GLU A 91 8.98 5.90 6.03
N LEU A 92 8.29 5.13 5.17
CA LEU A 92 6.99 4.55 5.51
C LEU A 92 7.12 3.59 6.70
N GLU A 93 8.14 2.73 6.74
CA GLU A 93 8.38 1.85 7.89
C GLU A 93 8.61 2.64 9.19
N LYS A 94 9.40 3.72 9.15
CA LYS A 94 9.63 4.57 10.33
C LYS A 94 8.36 5.24 10.83
N LEU A 95 7.51 5.69 9.92
CA LEU A 95 6.27 6.40 10.24
C LEU A 95 5.23 5.44 10.85
N LEU A 96 5.12 4.23 10.30
CA LEU A 96 4.17 3.21 10.77
C LEU A 96 4.61 2.54 12.09
N ARG A 97 5.92 2.39 12.34
CA ARG A 97 6.43 1.90 13.63
C ARG A 97 6.29 2.88 14.80
N LYS A 98 5.96 4.15 14.53
CA LYS A 98 5.74 5.15 15.59
C LYS A 98 4.32 5.15 16.12
N THR A 99 3.39 4.47 15.47
CA THR A 99 1.97 4.40 15.87
C THR A 99 1.61 3.11 16.62
N THR A 100 2.51 2.10 16.64
CA THR A 100 2.38 0.85 17.41
C THR A 100 3.10 0.91 18.76
#